data_AF-A0A9D7WN36-F1
#
_entry.id   AF-A0A9D7WN36-F1
#
_cell.length_a   1.000
_cell.length_b   1.000
_cell.length_c   1.000
_cell.angle_alpha   90.00
_cell.angle_beta   90.00
_cell.angle_gamma   90.00
#
_symmetry.space_group_name_H-M   'P 1'
#
loop_
_entity.id
_entity.type
_entity.pdbx_description
1 polymer ?
#
loop_
_entity_poly.entity_id
_entity_poly.type
_entity_poly.pdbx_seq_one_letter_code
_entity_poly.pdbx_strand_id
1 'polypeptide(L)'
;MKYNSKRKEYQLSNSEKLIEYTMPGNYTSLNIENCRLKSDGVFNFAIDLDQISLKPAGEIKFNPKKWETDFKTSTMLNFHFSADALDKLAKTIIEFPELRPLDYQNSYYEKALSEFTSKEESDAMISSLNINGKIKKFPEKLEIPMFLGDIRYKWNSNRKAYVSYGDIGIANINKRQVMKYVKGKIVISRKLTGNEITVYLQLDKDNFYYFNYKKGLMTTFSSNEEFNKTISETKKDETKSKKKGKQDYQYVLGAAKDVAPFVATYMK
;
A
#
# COMPACT_ATOMS: atom_id res chain seq x y z
N MET A 1 20.13 -13.48 17.75
CA MET A 1 19.66 -12.49 18.74
C MET A 1 20.89 -11.83 19.37
N LYS A 2 20.88 -10.50 19.55
CA LYS A 2 22.00 -9.71 20.10
C LYS A 2 21.45 -8.68 21.08
N TYR A 3 22.10 -8.49 22.22
CA TYR A 3 21.80 -7.36 23.11
C TYR A 3 22.62 -6.12 22.72
N ASN A 4 21.96 -4.96 22.63
CA ASN A 4 22.60 -3.68 22.37
C ASN A 4 22.57 -2.82 23.65
N SER A 5 23.71 -2.70 24.32
CA SER A 5 23.83 -1.99 25.60
C SER A 5 23.62 -0.47 25.49
N LYS A 6 23.97 0.14 24.34
CA LYS A 6 23.79 1.58 24.09
C LYS A 6 22.32 1.94 23.92
N ARG A 7 21.57 1.09 23.23
CA ARG A 7 20.14 1.30 22.95
C ARG A 7 19.20 0.60 23.94
N LYS A 8 19.75 -0.18 24.88
CA LYS A 8 19.01 -0.92 25.90
C LYS A 8 17.95 -1.83 25.29
N GLU A 9 18.32 -2.58 24.27
CA GLU A 9 17.38 -3.39 23.50
C GLU A 9 17.93 -4.76 23.11
N TYR A 10 17.06 -5.77 23.17
CA TYR A 10 17.30 -7.05 22.53
C TYR A 10 16.90 -6.95 21.07
N GLN A 11 17.80 -7.35 20.17
CA GLN A 11 17.66 -7.24 18.73
C GLN A 11 17.68 -8.64 18.08
N LEU A 12 16.76 -8.89 17.16
CA LEU A 12 16.64 -10.11 16.39
C LEU A 12 16.59 -9.75 14.90
N SER A 13 17.59 -10.20 14.14
CA SER A 13 17.70 -10.01 12.70
C SER A 13 18.80 -10.92 12.13
N ASN A 14 18.98 -10.89 10.80
CA ASN A 14 20.18 -11.43 10.15
C ASN A 14 21.45 -10.65 10.54
N SER A 15 22.63 -11.24 10.33
CA SER A 15 23.92 -10.66 10.75
C SER A 15 24.20 -9.31 10.09
N GLU A 16 23.95 -9.19 8.78
CA GLU A 16 24.19 -7.97 8.00
C GLU A 16 23.39 -6.79 8.55
N LYS A 17 22.09 -6.95 8.77
CA LYS A 17 21.21 -5.88 9.29
C LYS A 17 21.44 -5.56 10.76
N LEU A 18 21.99 -6.49 11.54
CA LEU A 18 22.45 -6.21 12.92
C LEU A 18 23.73 -5.35 12.94
N ILE A 19 24.53 -5.37 11.87
CA ILE A 19 25.72 -4.53 11.70
C ILE A 19 25.32 -3.19 11.07
N GLU A 20 24.58 -3.24 9.96
CA GLU A 20 24.14 -2.09 9.19
C GLU A 20 22.60 -2.11 9.03
N TYR A 21 21.91 -1.25 9.79
CA TYR A 21 20.44 -1.24 9.87
C TYR A 21 19.71 -0.99 8.53
N THR A 22 20.40 -0.44 7.53
CA THR A 22 19.90 -0.19 6.18
C THR A 22 19.88 -1.42 5.29
N MET A 23 20.52 -2.52 5.70
CA MET A 23 20.50 -3.77 4.94
C MET A 23 19.11 -4.42 4.95
N PRO A 24 18.72 -5.14 3.88
CA PRO A 24 17.46 -5.89 3.83
C PRO A 24 17.34 -6.98 4.89
N GLY A 25 16.10 -7.34 5.21
CA GLY A 25 15.75 -8.47 6.07
C GLY A 25 14.93 -8.07 7.30
N ASN A 26 14.30 -9.04 7.94
CA ASN A 26 13.43 -8.75 9.07
C ASN A 26 14.23 -8.47 10.34
N TYR A 27 13.94 -7.33 10.95
CA TYR A 27 14.49 -6.89 12.22
C TYR A 27 13.36 -6.72 13.24
N THR A 28 13.59 -7.16 14.48
CA THR A 28 12.73 -6.87 15.62
C THR A 28 13.57 -6.51 16.83
N SER A 29 13.11 -5.53 17.60
CA SER A 29 13.77 -5.08 18.81
C SER A 29 12.77 -4.85 19.94
N LEU A 30 13.20 -5.16 21.17
CA LEU A 30 12.50 -4.87 22.41
C LEU A 30 13.41 -4.01 23.28
N ASN A 31 13.00 -2.77 23.54
CA ASN A 31 13.67 -1.93 24.52
C ASN A 31 13.27 -2.34 25.94
N ILE A 32 14.25 -2.58 26.81
CA ILE A 32 14.00 -3.15 28.15
C ILE A 32 13.59 -2.10 29.20
N GLU A 33 13.83 -0.81 28.94
CA GLU A 33 13.51 0.26 29.89
C GLU A 33 12.06 0.74 29.72
N ASN A 34 11.58 0.82 28.48
CA ASN A 34 10.25 1.34 28.16
C ASN A 34 9.31 0.30 27.52
N CYS A 35 9.78 -0.94 27.36
CA CYS A 35 9.05 -2.06 26.76
C CYS A 35 8.54 -1.79 25.34
N ARG A 36 9.08 -0.78 24.63
CA ARG A 36 8.69 -0.51 23.24
C ARG A 36 9.21 -1.61 22.33
N LEU A 37 8.33 -2.07 21.45
CA LEU A 37 8.66 -2.99 20.39
C LEU A 37 8.79 -2.24 19.07
N LYS A 38 9.83 -2.52 18.31
CA LYS A 38 10.00 -2.05 16.94
C LYS A 38 10.32 -3.22 16.04
N SER A 39 9.58 -3.36 14.95
CA SER A 39 9.91 -4.27 13.84
C SER A 39 10.13 -3.47 12.55
N ASP A 40 10.97 -3.99 11.66
CA ASP A 40 11.35 -3.37 10.39
C ASP A 40 11.60 -4.50 9.37
N GLY A 41 11.02 -4.40 8.17
CA GLY A 41 11.14 -5.41 7.11
C GLY A 41 9.79 -5.78 6.48
N VAL A 42 9.73 -6.94 5.85
CA VAL A 42 8.53 -7.47 5.19
C VAL A 42 7.63 -8.17 6.21
N PHE A 43 6.34 -7.88 6.18
CA PHE A 43 5.36 -8.48 7.08
C PHE A 43 4.02 -8.76 6.39
N ASN A 44 3.05 -9.29 7.13
CA ASN A 44 1.67 -9.44 6.67
C ASN A 44 0.70 -8.83 7.69
N PHE A 45 -0.42 -8.28 7.22
CA PHE A 45 -1.47 -7.75 8.08
C PHE A 45 -2.30 -8.83 8.79
N ALA A 46 -2.02 -10.13 8.53
CA ALA A 46 -2.78 -11.27 9.02
C ALA A 46 -4.29 -11.21 8.72
N ILE A 47 -4.65 -10.60 7.58
CA ILE A 47 -6.02 -10.55 7.05
C ILE A 47 -5.96 -11.13 5.63
N ASP A 48 -6.60 -12.27 5.43
CA ASP A 48 -6.68 -12.93 4.12
C ASP A 48 -7.70 -12.23 3.23
N LEU A 49 -7.27 -11.78 2.04
CA LEU A 49 -8.09 -11.10 1.04
C LEU A 49 -8.21 -11.93 -0.25
N ASP A 50 -8.09 -13.26 -0.11
CA ASP A 50 -8.19 -14.24 -1.19
C ASP A 50 -7.23 -13.93 -2.36
N GLN A 51 -7.76 -13.40 -3.46
CA GLN A 51 -7.00 -13.10 -4.67
C GLN A 51 -6.27 -11.75 -4.61
N ILE A 52 -6.64 -10.84 -3.69
CA ILE A 52 -5.91 -9.60 -3.47
C ILE A 52 -4.65 -9.91 -2.65
N SER A 53 -3.49 -9.52 -3.17
CA SER A 53 -2.21 -9.68 -2.48
C SER A 53 -1.70 -8.33 -1.99
N LEU A 54 -1.51 -8.22 -0.68
CA LEU A 54 -0.78 -7.14 -0.03
C LEU A 54 0.60 -7.67 0.37
N LYS A 55 1.66 -7.04 -0.13
CA LYS A 55 3.03 -7.26 0.36
C LYS A 55 3.57 -5.95 0.93
N PRO A 56 3.35 -5.68 2.23
CA PRO A 56 3.92 -4.52 2.89
C PRO A 56 5.38 -4.80 3.32
N ALA A 57 6.22 -3.79 3.15
CA ALA A 57 7.50 -3.66 3.84
C ALA A 57 7.44 -2.36 4.65
N GLY A 58 7.86 -2.39 5.91
CA GLY A 58 7.68 -1.22 6.75
C GLY A 58 8.26 -1.31 8.16
N GLU A 59 8.15 -0.21 8.88
CA GLU A 59 8.38 -0.16 10.32
C GLU A 59 7.06 -0.31 11.08
N ILE A 60 7.06 -1.16 12.10
CA ILE A 60 5.98 -1.31 13.06
C ILE A 60 6.50 -0.88 14.43
N LYS A 61 5.80 0.03 15.10
CA LYS A 61 6.18 0.54 16.42
C LYS A 61 5.02 0.34 17.38
N PHE A 62 5.22 -0.46 18.41
CA PHE A 62 4.24 -0.65 19.47
C PHE A 62 4.69 0.09 20.74
N ASN A 63 3.76 0.87 21.29
CA ASN A 63 3.94 1.61 22.53
C ASN A 63 3.05 0.99 23.63
N PRO A 64 3.62 0.26 24.59
CA PRO A 64 2.83 -0.41 25.63
C PRO A 64 2.12 0.57 26.58
N LYS A 65 2.67 1.78 26.77
CA LYS A 65 2.06 2.80 27.66
C LYS A 65 0.75 3.35 27.10
N LYS A 66 0.64 3.44 25.76
CA LYS A 66 -0.56 3.93 25.07
C LYS A 66 -1.44 2.81 24.53
N TRP A 67 -0.91 1.59 24.51
CA TRP A 67 -1.52 0.45 23.82
C TRP A 67 -1.79 0.75 22.33
N GLU A 68 -0.83 1.41 21.68
CA GLU A 68 -0.93 1.83 20.28
C GLU A 68 0.14 1.16 19.42
N THR A 69 -0.27 0.74 18.23
CA THR A 69 0.64 0.25 17.19
C THR A 69 0.56 1.14 15.96
N ASP A 70 1.68 1.73 15.59
CA ASP A 70 1.85 2.54 14.39
C ASP A 70 2.61 1.77 13.32
N PHE A 71 2.13 1.87 12.09
CA PHE A 71 2.74 1.24 10.92
C PHE A 71 3.16 2.33 9.94
N LYS A 72 4.41 2.30 9.47
CA LYS A 72 4.93 3.09 8.35
C LYS A 72 5.34 2.12 7.26
N THR A 73 4.68 2.14 6.11
CA THR A 73 4.80 1.07 5.12
C THR A 73 4.95 1.60 3.70
N SER A 74 5.62 0.81 2.86
CA SER A 74 5.40 0.79 1.43
C SER A 74 4.79 -0.57 1.08
N THR A 75 3.73 -0.58 0.28
CA THR A 75 2.92 -1.77 0.07
C THR A 75 2.68 -2.02 -1.41
N MET A 76 3.10 -3.19 -1.88
CA MET A 76 2.63 -3.72 -3.17
C MET A 76 1.19 -4.22 -3.00
N LEU A 77 0.27 -3.62 -3.75
CA LEU A 77 -1.13 -4.01 -3.82
C LEU A 77 -1.40 -4.60 -5.21
N ASN A 78 -1.55 -5.92 -5.25
CA ASN A 78 -1.76 -6.66 -6.50
C ASN A 78 -3.16 -7.31 -6.52
N PHE A 79 -3.88 -7.09 -7.61
CA PHE A 79 -5.25 -7.52 -7.84
C PHE A 79 -5.56 -7.58 -9.34
N HIS A 80 -6.51 -8.41 -9.75
CA HIS A 80 -6.93 -8.49 -11.16
C HIS A 80 -7.79 -7.28 -11.53
N PHE A 81 -7.44 -6.55 -12.58
CA PHE A 81 -8.17 -5.34 -12.99
C PHE A 81 -7.88 -4.94 -14.43
N SER A 82 -8.70 -4.03 -14.99
CA SER A 82 -8.47 -3.46 -16.32
C SER A 82 -7.17 -2.63 -16.35
N ALA A 83 -6.22 -3.05 -17.19
CA ALA A 83 -4.96 -2.33 -17.39
C ALA A 83 -5.18 -0.93 -17.97
N ASP A 84 -6.13 -0.78 -18.90
CA ASP A 84 -6.52 0.52 -19.48
C ASP A 84 -7.06 1.47 -18.41
N ALA A 85 -7.94 0.98 -17.53
CA ALA A 85 -8.50 1.81 -16.46
C ALA A 85 -7.43 2.28 -15.47
N LEU A 86 -6.50 1.41 -15.10
CA LEU A 86 -5.36 1.77 -14.24
C LEU A 86 -4.41 2.75 -14.94
N ASP A 87 -4.18 2.58 -16.23
CA ASP A 87 -3.36 3.50 -17.03
C ASP A 87 -3.99 4.90 -17.10
N LYS A 88 -5.33 4.99 -17.24
CA LYS A 88 -6.06 6.26 -17.16
C LYS A 88 -5.94 6.90 -15.79
N LEU A 89 -6.17 6.15 -14.72
CA LEU A 89 -5.98 6.61 -13.33
C LEU A 89 -4.56 7.15 -13.12
N ALA A 90 -3.53 6.43 -13.58
CA ALA A 90 -2.15 6.84 -13.46
C ALA A 90 -1.88 8.19 -14.14
N LYS A 91 -2.35 8.36 -15.39
CA LYS A 91 -2.23 9.61 -16.13
C LYS A 91 -2.93 10.76 -15.41
N THR A 92 -4.18 10.56 -14.97
CA THR A 92 -4.93 11.59 -14.26
C THR A 92 -4.20 12.05 -13.00
N ILE A 93 -3.61 11.14 -12.21
CA ILE A 93 -2.83 11.52 -11.01
C ILE A 93 -1.55 12.27 -11.40
N ILE A 94 -0.83 11.83 -12.42
CA ILE A 94 0.43 12.46 -12.86
C ILE A 94 0.20 13.90 -13.32
N GLU A 95 -0.87 14.12 -14.08
CA GLU A 95 -1.20 15.39 -14.71
C GLU A 95 -1.96 16.34 -13.76
N PHE A 96 -2.36 15.87 -12.57
CA PHE A 96 -3.09 16.69 -11.61
C PHE A 96 -2.16 17.74 -10.95
N PRO A 97 -2.40 19.05 -11.15
CA PRO A 97 -1.42 20.10 -10.82
C PRO A 97 -1.15 20.28 -9.32
N GLU A 98 -2.13 19.99 -8.47
CA GLU A 98 -2.06 20.27 -7.02
C GLU A 98 -1.49 19.11 -6.17
N LEU A 99 -1.10 18.00 -6.80
CA LEU A 99 -0.58 16.86 -6.05
C LEU A 99 0.90 17.02 -5.77
N ARG A 100 1.25 17.04 -4.49
CA ARG A 100 2.63 17.11 -4.01
C ARG A 100 3.42 15.83 -4.37
N PRO A 101 4.72 15.95 -4.68
CA PRO A 101 5.55 14.79 -4.99
C PRO A 101 5.70 13.85 -3.78
N LEU A 102 5.86 12.56 -4.05
CA LEU A 102 6.20 11.56 -3.03
C LEU A 102 7.58 11.86 -2.45
N ASP A 103 7.64 12.03 -1.13
CA ASP A 103 8.88 12.14 -0.37
C ASP A 103 9.38 10.73 -0.06
N TYR A 104 10.06 10.14 -1.04
CA TYR A 104 10.56 8.78 -0.93
C TYR A 104 11.74 8.65 0.05
N GLN A 105 12.42 9.75 0.37
CA GLN A 105 13.55 9.78 1.31
C GLN A 105 13.06 9.66 2.75
N ASN A 106 11.95 10.33 3.10
CA ASN A 106 11.35 10.25 4.42
C ASN A 106 10.23 9.19 4.54
N SER A 107 9.95 8.43 3.48
CA SER A 107 9.04 7.28 3.51
C SER A 107 9.77 5.98 3.83
N TYR A 108 9.15 4.82 3.54
CA TYR A 108 9.80 3.52 3.60
C TYR A 108 10.12 3.01 2.18
N TYR A 109 10.01 3.86 1.15
CA TYR A 109 10.05 3.46 -0.25
C TYR A 109 11.39 2.83 -0.64
N GLU A 110 12.51 3.52 -0.38
CA GLU A 110 13.85 3.02 -0.70
C GLU A 110 14.16 1.69 -0.01
N LYS A 111 13.85 1.59 1.28
CA LYS A 111 13.99 0.32 2.01
C LYS A 111 13.12 -0.78 1.40
N ALA A 112 11.87 -0.47 1.06
CA ALA A 112 10.97 -1.44 0.46
C ALA A 112 11.46 -1.93 -0.91
N LEU A 113 12.04 -1.06 -1.73
CA LEU A 113 12.69 -1.47 -2.98
C LEU A 113 13.75 -2.53 -2.67
N SER A 114 14.67 -2.24 -1.74
CA SER A 114 15.72 -3.18 -1.34
C SER A 114 15.17 -4.50 -0.79
N GLU A 115 14.02 -4.50 -0.10
CA GLU A 115 13.36 -5.72 0.40
C GLU A 115 12.64 -6.52 -0.71
N PHE A 116 12.17 -5.87 -1.78
CA PHE A 116 11.40 -6.52 -2.86
C PHE A 116 12.25 -6.90 -4.09
N THR A 117 13.35 -6.19 -4.30
CA THR A 117 14.30 -6.37 -5.41
C THR A 117 15.65 -6.86 -4.85
N SER A 118 16.77 -6.36 -5.34
CA SER A 118 18.06 -6.38 -4.62
C SER A 118 18.46 -4.98 -4.15
N LYS A 119 19.47 -4.92 -3.27
CA LYS A 119 20.07 -3.65 -2.84
C LYS A 119 20.64 -2.88 -4.04
N GLU A 120 21.33 -3.55 -4.94
CA GLU A 120 21.93 -2.96 -6.15
C GLU A 120 20.85 -2.41 -7.09
N GLU A 121 19.76 -3.15 -7.30
CA GLU A 121 18.63 -2.69 -8.12
C GLU A 121 17.96 -1.46 -7.48
N SER A 122 17.77 -1.50 -6.15
CA SER A 122 17.21 -0.39 -5.38
C SER A 122 18.09 0.87 -5.49
N ASP A 123 19.39 0.74 -5.25
CA ASP A 123 20.35 1.85 -5.30
C ASP A 123 20.40 2.47 -6.70
N ALA A 124 20.34 1.64 -7.77
CA ALA A 124 20.26 2.11 -9.14
C ALA A 124 18.95 2.88 -9.43
N MET A 125 17.82 2.39 -8.93
CA MET A 125 16.52 3.06 -9.07
C MET A 125 16.52 4.42 -8.35
N ILE A 126 16.94 4.47 -7.09
CA ILE A 126 17.01 5.69 -6.28
C ILE A 126 17.99 6.69 -6.89
N SER A 127 19.15 6.25 -7.34
CA SER A 127 20.11 7.09 -8.07
C SER A 127 19.49 7.70 -9.34
N SER A 128 18.78 6.89 -10.14
CA SER A 128 18.13 7.40 -11.35
C SER A 128 17.00 8.39 -11.06
N LEU A 129 16.25 8.19 -9.97
CA LEU A 129 15.23 9.11 -9.48
C LEU A 129 15.86 10.42 -8.99
N ASN A 130 16.94 10.38 -8.21
CA ASN A 130 17.65 11.56 -7.73
C ASN A 130 18.21 12.42 -8.88
N ILE A 131 18.79 11.77 -9.90
CA ILE A 131 19.48 12.48 -11.00
C ILE A 131 18.49 12.98 -12.07
N ASN A 132 17.51 12.15 -12.46
CA ASN A 132 16.67 12.43 -13.64
C ASN A 132 15.18 12.62 -13.30
N GLY A 133 14.79 12.45 -12.03
CA GLY A 133 13.38 12.40 -11.62
C GLY A 133 12.62 11.18 -12.15
N LYS A 134 13.30 10.21 -12.79
CA LYS A 134 12.68 9.04 -13.44
C LYS A 134 13.52 7.78 -13.26
N ILE A 135 12.83 6.67 -13.00
CA ILE A 135 13.40 5.32 -12.97
C ILE A 135 13.76 4.91 -14.39
N LYS A 136 15.06 4.64 -14.65
CA LYS A 136 15.54 4.22 -15.99
C LYS A 136 15.21 2.77 -16.32
N LYS A 137 15.46 1.86 -15.36
CA LYS A 137 15.20 0.43 -15.51
C LYS A 137 14.16 0.03 -14.48
N PHE A 138 12.96 -0.29 -14.95
CA PHE A 138 11.84 -0.64 -14.10
C PHE A 138 11.80 -2.18 -13.93
N PRO A 139 11.95 -2.72 -12.71
CA PRO A 139 11.92 -4.17 -12.51
C PRO A 139 10.51 -4.73 -12.73
N GLU A 140 10.40 -5.86 -13.44
CA GLU A 140 9.11 -6.54 -13.69
C GLU A 140 8.33 -6.84 -12.41
N LYS A 141 9.04 -7.12 -11.30
CA LYS A 141 8.44 -7.35 -9.97
C LYS A 141 7.62 -6.16 -9.45
N LEU A 142 7.90 -4.95 -9.93
CA LEU A 142 7.20 -3.73 -9.55
C LEU A 142 6.09 -3.35 -10.55
N GLU A 143 5.96 -4.08 -11.67
CA GLU A 143 4.87 -3.88 -12.65
C GLU A 143 3.59 -4.51 -12.14
N ILE A 144 3.04 -3.89 -11.10
CA ILE A 144 1.84 -4.32 -10.41
C ILE A 144 0.76 -3.25 -10.48
N PRO A 145 -0.51 -3.61 -10.26
CA PRO A 145 -1.63 -2.66 -10.29
C PRO A 145 -1.37 -1.38 -9.49
N MET A 146 -0.91 -1.48 -8.23
CA MET A 146 -0.53 -0.32 -7.44
C MET A 146 0.65 -0.64 -6.52
N PHE A 147 1.72 0.15 -6.60
CA PHE A 147 2.74 0.21 -5.56
C PHE A 147 2.60 1.49 -4.77
N LEU A 148 2.25 1.35 -3.50
CA LEU A 148 2.07 2.45 -2.56
C LEU A 148 3.39 2.69 -1.82
N GLY A 149 4.05 3.83 -2.06
CA GLY A 149 5.38 4.12 -1.54
C GLY A 149 5.41 4.73 -0.13
N ASP A 150 4.29 5.24 0.38
CA ASP A 150 4.19 5.66 1.78
C ASP A 150 2.74 5.59 2.26
N ILE A 151 2.46 4.68 3.18
CA ILE A 151 1.17 4.57 3.86
C ILE A 151 1.42 4.41 5.35
N ARG A 152 0.69 5.19 6.15
CA ARG A 152 0.65 5.05 7.60
C ARG A 152 -0.64 4.40 8.03
N TYR A 153 -0.58 3.42 8.93
CA TYR A 153 -1.76 2.76 9.49
C TYR A 153 -1.74 2.80 11.01
N LYS A 154 -2.94 2.80 11.58
CA LYS A 154 -3.20 2.39 12.97
C LYS A 154 -4.16 1.22 12.98
N TRP A 155 -4.00 0.35 13.97
CA TRP A 155 -5.03 -0.64 14.28
C TRP A 155 -6.20 0.03 15.01
N ASN A 156 -7.42 -0.16 14.50
CA ASN A 156 -8.66 0.27 15.15
C ASN A 156 -9.39 -0.95 15.70
N SER A 157 -9.31 -1.15 17.02
CA SER A 157 -9.91 -2.31 17.70
C SER A 157 -11.44 -2.37 17.57
N ASN A 158 -12.12 -1.22 17.64
CA ASN A 158 -13.59 -1.16 17.53
C ASN A 158 -14.07 -1.61 16.15
N ARG A 159 -13.31 -1.28 15.10
CA ARG A 159 -13.62 -1.64 13.71
C ARG A 159 -12.97 -2.94 13.26
N LYS A 160 -12.07 -3.52 14.08
CA LYS A 160 -11.22 -4.67 13.74
C LYS A 160 -10.52 -4.47 12.39
N ALA A 161 -9.91 -3.31 12.21
CA ALA A 161 -9.34 -2.89 10.93
C ALA A 161 -8.05 -2.11 11.09
N TYR A 162 -7.13 -2.27 10.12
CA TYR A 162 -6.07 -1.30 9.89
C TYR A 162 -6.65 -0.13 9.10
N VAL A 163 -6.54 1.07 9.65
CA VAL A 163 -7.07 2.30 9.05
C VAL A 163 -5.90 3.22 8.75
N SER A 164 -5.77 3.62 7.49
CA SER A 164 -4.68 4.52 7.11
C SER A 164 -4.91 5.94 7.62
N TYR A 165 -3.83 6.72 7.72
CA TYR A 165 -3.90 8.14 8.04
C TYR A 165 -2.81 8.90 7.29
N GLY A 166 -3.01 10.22 7.15
CA GLY A 166 -2.24 11.04 6.23
C GLY A 166 -2.57 10.73 4.77
N ASP A 167 -1.80 11.35 3.87
CA ASP A 167 -1.92 11.12 2.44
C ASP A 167 -1.33 9.76 2.04
N ILE A 168 -1.83 9.22 0.92
CA ILE A 168 -1.39 7.97 0.32
C ILE A 168 -0.30 8.30 -0.71
N GLY A 169 0.92 7.85 -0.47
CA GLY A 169 2.01 7.94 -1.44
C GLY A 169 1.89 6.85 -2.49
N ILE A 170 1.69 7.21 -3.75
CA ILE A 170 1.61 6.29 -4.88
C ILE A 170 2.92 6.37 -5.66
N ALA A 171 3.68 5.28 -5.69
CA ALA A 171 4.95 5.22 -6.39
C ALA A 171 4.73 4.92 -7.88
N ASN A 172 3.99 3.86 -8.19
CA ASN A 172 3.63 3.50 -9.55
C ASN A 172 2.27 2.80 -9.61
N ILE A 173 1.68 2.86 -10.80
CA ILE A 173 0.49 2.12 -11.20
C ILE A 173 0.85 1.42 -12.51
N ASN A 174 0.74 0.09 -12.54
CA ASN A 174 1.37 -0.73 -13.57
C ASN A 174 2.85 -0.33 -13.71
N LYS A 175 3.34 -0.17 -14.94
CA LYS A 175 4.68 0.32 -15.26
C LYS A 175 4.84 1.85 -15.24
N ARG A 176 3.77 2.61 -14.95
CA ARG A 176 3.81 4.08 -14.96
C ARG A 176 4.28 4.61 -13.61
N GLN A 177 5.42 5.30 -13.62
CA GLN A 177 5.90 6.04 -12.46
C GLN A 177 4.95 7.21 -12.17
N VAL A 178 4.36 7.21 -10.97
CA VAL A 178 3.42 8.25 -10.50
C VAL A 178 4.15 9.20 -9.54
N MET A 179 4.72 8.67 -8.45
CA MET A 179 5.48 9.43 -7.43
C MET A 179 4.75 10.66 -6.88
N LYS A 180 3.48 10.51 -6.52
CA LYS A 180 2.63 11.58 -5.96
C LYS A 180 1.97 11.14 -4.65
N TYR A 181 1.70 12.09 -3.77
CA TYR A 181 0.76 11.89 -2.67
C TYR A 181 -0.64 12.27 -3.10
N VAL A 182 -1.63 11.47 -2.68
CA VAL A 182 -3.06 11.71 -2.89
C VAL A 182 -3.77 11.63 -1.55
N LYS A 183 -4.68 12.57 -1.26
CA LYS A 183 -5.53 12.45 -0.06
C LYS A 183 -6.37 11.18 -0.18
N GLY A 184 -6.67 10.52 0.93
CA GLY A 184 -7.47 9.31 0.84
C GLY A 184 -7.44 8.46 2.08
N LYS A 185 -7.97 7.25 1.92
CA LYS A 185 -7.98 6.25 2.99
C LYS A 185 -7.88 4.84 2.43
N ILE A 186 -7.08 4.03 3.09
CA ILE A 186 -7.04 2.58 2.93
C ILE A 186 -7.52 1.95 4.23
N VAL A 187 -8.51 1.07 4.13
CA VAL A 187 -9.04 0.33 5.27
C VAL A 187 -8.97 -1.15 4.96
N ILE A 188 -8.24 -1.90 5.78
CA ILE A 188 -8.12 -3.36 5.69
C ILE A 188 -8.81 -3.94 6.92
N SER A 189 -9.96 -4.57 6.74
CA SER A 189 -10.83 -4.98 7.83
C SER A 189 -11.04 -6.49 7.88
N ARG A 190 -11.05 -7.02 9.10
CA ARG A 190 -11.44 -8.39 9.40
C ARG A 190 -12.90 -8.40 9.83
N LYS A 191 -13.78 -9.00 9.03
CA LYS A 191 -15.22 -9.10 9.35
C LYS A 191 -15.68 -10.56 9.31
N LEU A 192 -16.65 -10.90 10.16
CA LEU A 192 -17.31 -12.21 10.15
C LEU A 192 -17.95 -12.49 8.78
N THR A 193 -18.45 -11.45 8.11
CA THR A 193 -19.08 -11.54 6.80
C THR A 193 -18.09 -11.60 5.64
N GLY A 194 -16.80 -11.83 5.89
CA GLY A 194 -15.72 -11.80 4.90
C GLY A 194 -14.84 -10.56 5.05
N ASN A 195 -13.53 -10.77 4.97
CA ASN A 195 -12.53 -9.72 5.01
C ASN A 195 -12.68 -8.78 3.82
N GLU A 196 -12.27 -7.53 4.02
CA GLU A 196 -12.56 -6.45 3.10
C GLU A 196 -11.40 -5.46 3.08
N ILE A 197 -11.02 -5.01 1.89
CA ILE A 197 -10.12 -3.88 1.69
C ILE A 197 -10.85 -2.81 0.90
N THR A 198 -10.73 -1.56 1.35
CA THR A 198 -11.17 -0.39 0.59
C THR A 198 -10.00 0.54 0.37
N VAL A 199 -9.84 1.02 -0.87
CA VAL A 199 -8.92 2.09 -1.25
C VAL A 199 -9.75 3.23 -1.81
N TYR A 200 -9.66 4.39 -1.18
CA TYR A 200 -10.27 5.63 -1.64
C TYR A 200 -9.17 6.66 -1.89
N LEU A 201 -9.11 7.18 -3.10
CA LEU A 201 -8.16 8.20 -3.55
C LEU A 201 -8.95 9.46 -3.90
N GLN A 202 -8.57 10.59 -3.32
CA GLN A 202 -9.21 11.89 -3.51
C GLN A 202 -8.17 12.88 -4.02
N LEU A 203 -8.29 13.25 -5.29
CA LEU A 203 -7.39 14.17 -5.96
C LEU A 203 -7.74 15.62 -5.55
N ASP A 204 -9.05 15.92 -5.49
CA ASP A 204 -9.61 17.13 -4.88
C ASP A 204 -11.05 16.87 -4.37
N LYS A 205 -11.83 17.92 -4.13
CA LYS A 205 -13.22 17.80 -3.64
C LYS A 205 -14.18 17.11 -4.62
N ASP A 206 -13.90 17.16 -5.93
CA ASP A 206 -14.80 16.70 -7.00
C ASP A 206 -14.23 15.47 -7.74
N ASN A 207 -12.94 15.18 -7.58
CA ASN A 207 -12.20 14.13 -8.28
C ASN A 207 -11.78 13.02 -7.31
N PHE A 208 -12.38 11.84 -7.44
CA PHE A 208 -12.08 10.68 -6.59
C PHE A 208 -12.12 9.34 -7.34
N TYR A 209 -11.46 8.35 -6.77
CA TYR A 209 -11.49 6.95 -7.21
C TYR A 209 -11.70 6.03 -6.00
N TYR A 210 -12.56 5.04 -6.16
CA TYR A 210 -12.96 4.11 -5.12
C TYR A 210 -12.80 2.66 -5.60
N PHE A 211 -12.21 1.84 -4.74
CA PHE A 211 -12.04 0.41 -4.93
C PHE A 211 -12.42 -0.29 -3.62
N ASN A 212 -13.43 -1.15 -3.64
CA ASN A 212 -13.83 -1.96 -2.51
C ASN A 212 -13.84 -3.43 -2.91
N TYR A 213 -13.00 -4.21 -2.26
CA TYR A 213 -12.98 -5.65 -2.42
C TYR A 213 -13.57 -6.34 -1.21
N LYS A 214 -14.52 -7.25 -1.45
CA LYS A 214 -15.09 -8.14 -0.45
C LYS A 214 -15.58 -9.44 -1.10
N LYS A 215 -15.14 -10.58 -0.57
CA LYS A 215 -15.63 -11.92 -0.97
C LYS A 215 -15.63 -12.13 -2.49
N GLY A 216 -14.47 -11.98 -3.13
CA GLY A 216 -14.34 -12.17 -4.58
C GLY A 216 -14.83 -11.01 -5.44
N LEU A 217 -15.60 -10.06 -4.91
CA LEU A 217 -16.11 -8.94 -5.69
C LEU A 217 -15.32 -7.66 -5.42
N MET A 218 -14.72 -7.09 -6.46
CA MET A 218 -14.15 -5.73 -6.47
C MET A 218 -15.17 -4.76 -7.07
N THR A 219 -15.82 -3.95 -6.25
CA THR A 219 -16.68 -2.85 -6.71
C THR A 219 -15.84 -1.59 -6.86
N THR A 220 -15.87 -0.96 -8.02
CA THR A 220 -15.13 0.28 -8.29
C THR A 220 -16.06 1.37 -8.80
N PHE A 221 -15.78 2.62 -8.42
CA PHE A 221 -16.50 3.79 -8.93
C PHE A 221 -15.60 5.02 -8.83
N SER A 222 -15.77 5.97 -9.73
CA SER A 222 -15.04 7.24 -9.73
C SER A 222 -15.97 8.39 -10.10
N SER A 223 -15.62 9.62 -9.76
CA SER A 223 -16.24 10.78 -10.41
C SER A 223 -15.77 11.00 -11.86
N ASN A 224 -14.72 10.31 -12.29
CA ASN A 224 -14.24 10.32 -13.67
C ASN A 224 -15.10 9.39 -14.55
N GLU A 225 -15.92 9.99 -15.42
CA GLU A 225 -16.82 9.26 -16.32
C GLU A 225 -16.08 8.35 -17.31
N GLU A 226 -14.92 8.77 -17.80
CA GLU A 226 -14.13 7.98 -18.75
C GLU A 226 -13.56 6.71 -18.12
N PHE A 227 -13.10 6.80 -16.86
CA PHE A 227 -12.71 5.65 -16.06
C PHE A 227 -13.89 4.68 -15.88
N ASN A 228 -15.05 5.19 -15.46
CA ASN A 228 -16.25 4.37 -15.28
C ASN A 228 -16.68 3.70 -16.58
N LYS A 229 -16.62 4.44 -17.70
CA LYS A 229 -16.93 3.92 -19.03
C LYS A 229 -16.00 2.77 -19.40
N THR A 230 -14.68 2.92 -19.22
CA THR A 230 -13.72 1.83 -19.45
C THR A 230 -14.08 0.58 -18.65
N ILE A 231 -14.48 0.71 -17.37
CA ILE A 231 -14.90 -0.44 -16.56
C ILE A 231 -16.16 -1.08 -17.14
N SER A 232 -17.16 -0.28 -17.51
CA SER A 232 -18.43 -0.77 -18.06
C SER A 232 -18.29 -1.47 -19.41
N GLU A 233 -17.34 -1.03 -20.23
CA GLU A 233 -17.08 -1.57 -21.57
C GLU A 233 -16.10 -2.74 -21.55
N THR A 234 -15.46 -3.02 -20.40
CA THR A 234 -14.56 -4.17 -20.30
C THR A 234 -15.35 -5.47 -20.45
N LYS A 235 -14.88 -6.38 -21.30
CA LYS A 235 -15.58 -7.64 -21.59
C LYS A 235 -15.75 -8.45 -20.31
N LYS A 236 -16.94 -9.04 -20.14
CA LYS A 236 -17.33 -9.78 -18.92
C LYS A 236 -16.31 -10.83 -18.48
N ASP A 237 -15.67 -11.54 -19.40
CA ASP A 237 -14.67 -12.56 -19.05
C ASP A 237 -13.32 -11.97 -18.66
N GLU A 238 -12.94 -10.80 -19.20
CA GLU A 238 -11.77 -10.04 -18.76
C GLU A 238 -11.97 -9.45 -17.35
N THR A 239 -13.23 -9.31 -16.89
CA THR A 239 -13.50 -8.86 -15.51
C THR A 239 -13.27 -9.94 -14.45
N LYS A 240 -13.17 -11.21 -14.84
CA LYS A 240 -13.10 -12.36 -13.93
C LYS A 240 -11.68 -12.87 -13.78
N SER A 241 -11.39 -13.48 -12.64
CA SER A 241 -10.16 -14.25 -12.42
C SER A 241 -10.44 -15.47 -11.56
N LYS A 242 -9.93 -16.63 -12.00
CA LYS A 242 -10.04 -17.89 -11.25
C LYS A 242 -8.65 -18.38 -10.89
N LYS A 243 -8.43 -18.69 -9.62
CA LYS A 243 -7.19 -19.28 -9.11
C LYS A 243 -7.52 -20.48 -8.24
N LYS A 244 -6.84 -21.61 -8.49
CA LYS A 244 -7.08 -22.87 -7.76
C LYS A 244 -6.92 -22.62 -6.25
N GLY A 245 -7.92 -23.04 -5.47
CA GLY A 245 -7.93 -22.89 -4.01
C GLY A 245 -8.21 -21.48 -3.49
N LYS A 246 -8.60 -20.53 -4.36
CA LYS A 246 -9.03 -19.18 -3.96
C LYS A 246 -10.47 -18.93 -4.40
N GLN A 247 -11.16 -18.04 -3.70
CA GLN A 247 -12.49 -17.58 -4.10
C GLN A 247 -12.45 -16.94 -5.51
N ASP A 248 -13.43 -17.26 -6.35
CA ASP A 248 -13.60 -16.65 -7.68
C ASP A 248 -13.65 -15.12 -7.55
N TYR A 249 -12.95 -14.45 -8.46
CA TYR A 249 -12.80 -12.99 -8.45
C TYR A 249 -13.54 -12.37 -9.63
N GLN A 250 -14.20 -11.24 -9.41
CA GLN A 250 -14.72 -10.37 -10.45
C GLN A 250 -14.61 -8.91 -10.01
N TYR A 251 -14.28 -7.99 -10.92
CA TYR A 251 -14.53 -6.57 -10.71
C TYR A 251 -15.76 -6.07 -11.47
N VAL A 252 -16.48 -5.11 -10.89
CA VAL A 252 -17.70 -4.52 -11.45
C VAL A 252 -17.72 -3.01 -11.21
N LEU A 253 -18.37 -2.29 -12.13
CA LEU A 253 -18.71 -0.90 -11.92
C LEU A 253 -19.80 -0.80 -10.83
N GLY A 254 -19.54 0.00 -9.80
CA GLY A 254 -20.52 0.38 -8.78
C GLY A 254 -21.22 1.70 -9.10
N ALA A 255 -21.72 2.36 -8.07
CA ALA A 255 -22.39 3.64 -8.15
C ALA A 255 -22.02 4.55 -6.97
N ALA A 256 -22.41 5.83 -7.04
CA ALA A 256 -22.15 6.80 -5.98
C ALA A 256 -22.64 6.34 -4.58
N LYS A 257 -23.75 5.61 -4.52
CA LYS A 257 -24.29 5.04 -3.26
C LYS A 257 -23.35 4.04 -2.58
N ASP A 258 -22.45 3.40 -3.33
CA ASP A 258 -21.47 2.45 -2.78
C ASP A 258 -20.29 3.17 -2.13
N VAL A 259 -20.04 4.43 -2.53
CA VAL A 259 -18.93 5.27 -2.03
C VAL A 259 -19.33 6.07 -0.80
N ALA A 260 -20.56 6.61 -0.79
CA ALA A 260 -21.02 7.53 0.24
C ALA A 260 -20.85 7.04 1.70
N PRO A 261 -21.14 5.76 2.04
CA PRO A 261 -20.94 5.27 3.41
C PRO A 261 -19.48 5.29 3.86
N PHE A 262 -18.55 5.00 2.95
CA PHE A 262 -17.13 5.00 3.24
C PHE A 262 -16.63 6.43 3.53
N VAL A 263 -16.97 7.37 2.65
CA VAL A 263 -16.61 8.79 2.81
C VAL A 263 -17.17 9.34 4.12
N ALA A 264 -18.46 9.08 4.40
CA ALA A 264 -19.10 9.54 5.63
C ALA A 264 -18.47 8.96 6.92
N THR A 265 -17.77 7.84 6.83
CA THR A 265 -17.15 7.15 7.96
C THR A 265 -15.68 7.52 8.16
N TYR A 266 -14.92 7.69 7.06
CA TYR A 266 -13.46 7.72 7.10
C TYR A 266 -12.82 9.00 6.53
N MET A 267 -13.59 9.83 5.83
CA MET A 267 -13.09 11.06 5.18
C MET A 267 -13.63 12.34 5.84
N LYS A 268 -14.24 12.22 7.02
CA LYS A 268 -14.63 13.36 7.87
C LYS A 268 -13.47 13.82 8.73
#